data_AF-A0A7Y2FM57-F1
#
_entry.id   AF-A0A7Y2FM57-F1
#
_cell.length_a   1.000
_cell.length_b   1.000
_cell.length_c   1.000
_cell.angle_alpha   90.00
_cell.angle_beta   90.00
_cell.angle_gamma   90.00
#
_symmetry.space_group_name_H-M   'P 1'
#
loop_
_entity.id
_entity.type
_entity.pdbx_description
1 polymer ?
#
loop_
_entity_poly.entity_id
_entity_poly.type
_entity_poly.pdbx_seq_one_letter_code
_entity_poly.pdbx_strand_id
1 'polypeptide(L)'
;MKQSQKTLLFWVLVILMCIVIFNFVAREEQPRSVPFSEFVTDVSAGKVQKVKIRPQDNSGEYTYWLKSADESTQGQRGVRNEKVTVGIMGEQINQQLLENEVSVEYLPEDQ
;
A
#
# COMPACT_ATOMS: atom_id res chain seq x y z
N MET A 1 37.10 36.88 -2.82
CA MET A 1 36.51 35.56 -3.14
C MET A 1 35.00 35.70 -3.38
N LYS A 2 34.56 35.86 -4.64
CA LYS A 2 33.15 36.04 -5.06
C LYS A 2 32.61 34.86 -5.89
N GLN A 3 33.25 33.69 -5.76
CA GLN A 3 32.94 32.49 -6.55
C GLN A 3 32.09 31.46 -5.78
N SER A 4 32.14 31.48 -4.43
CA SER A 4 31.48 30.50 -3.56
C SER A 4 29.94 30.53 -3.66
N GLN A 5 29.34 31.73 -3.81
CA GLN A 5 27.88 31.88 -3.84
C GLN A 5 27.23 31.27 -5.09
N LYS A 6 27.91 31.30 -6.25
CA LYS A 6 27.34 30.78 -7.51
C LYS A 6 27.27 29.26 -7.51
N THR A 7 28.28 28.60 -6.93
CA THR A 7 28.31 27.15 -6.80
C THR A 7 27.32 26.69 -5.74
N LEU A 8 27.21 27.41 -4.62
CA LEU A 8 26.25 27.09 -3.57
C LEU A 8 24.80 27.15 -4.08
N LEU A 9 24.47 28.16 -4.90
CA LEU A 9 23.15 28.31 -5.52
C LEU A 9 22.86 27.15 -6.49
N PHE A 10 23.86 26.70 -7.24
CA PHE A 10 23.73 25.53 -8.11
C PHE A 10 23.47 24.26 -7.30
N TRP A 11 24.21 24.01 -6.22
CA TRP A 11 23.98 22.85 -5.34
C TRP A 11 22.60 22.88 -4.68
N VAL A 12 22.14 24.05 -4.23
CA VAL A 12 20.78 24.20 -3.67
C VAL A 12 19.71 23.91 -4.72
N LEU A 13 19.88 24.37 -5.96
CA LEU A 13 18.97 24.08 -7.06
C LEU A 13 18.94 22.59 -7.40
N VAL A 14 20.10 21.93 -7.43
CA VAL A 14 20.22 20.48 -7.64
C VAL A 14 19.53 19.71 -6.51
N ILE A 15 19.77 20.07 -5.25
CA ILE A 15 19.11 19.44 -4.09
C ILE A 15 17.59 19.62 -4.17
N LEU A 16 17.11 20.80 -4.54
CA LEU A 16 15.68 21.08 -4.68
C LEU A 16 15.06 20.23 -5.79
N MET A 17 15.73 20.10 -6.93
CA MET A 17 15.29 19.19 -8.01
C MET A 17 15.27 17.74 -7.56
N CYS A 18 16.29 17.28 -6.81
CA CYS A 18 16.31 15.93 -6.23
C CYS A 18 15.14 15.71 -5.27
N ILE A 19 14.78 16.68 -4.42
CA ILE A 19 13.63 16.56 -3.51
C ILE A 19 12.32 16.47 -4.28
N VAL A 20 12.14 17.28 -5.34
CA VAL A 20 10.94 17.25 -6.18
C VAL A 20 10.81 15.89 -6.87
N ILE A 21 11.88 15.38 -7.47
CA ILE A 21 11.89 14.05 -8.11
C ILE A 21 11.66 12.96 -7.07
N PHE A 22 12.28 13.05 -5.90
CA PHE A 22 12.07 12.10 -4.80
C PHE A 22 10.62 12.10 -4.32
N ASN A 23 10.00 13.27 -4.14
CA ASN A 23 8.59 13.37 -3.80
C ASN A 23 7.68 12.83 -4.90
N PHE A 24 8.05 13.03 -6.16
CA PHE A 24 7.29 12.53 -7.30
C PHE A 24 7.34 10.99 -7.37
N VAL A 25 8.54 10.41 -7.25
CA VAL A 25 8.75 8.95 -7.20
C VAL A 25 8.03 8.33 -6.00
N ALA A 26 8.07 8.99 -4.83
CA ALA A 26 7.37 8.51 -3.63
C ALA A 26 5.83 8.57 -3.74
N ARG A 27 5.28 9.29 -4.73
CA ARG A 27 3.82 9.41 -4.94
C ARG A 27 3.24 8.40 -5.91
N GLU A 28 4.07 7.60 -6.59
CA GLU A 28 3.61 6.66 -7.63
C GLU A 28 3.18 5.28 -7.10
N GLU A 29 3.30 5.05 -5.80
CA GLU A 29 2.99 3.76 -5.19
C GLU A 29 1.51 3.66 -4.80
N GLN A 30 0.61 3.84 -5.78
CA GLN A 30 -0.79 3.48 -5.58
C GLN A 30 -0.90 1.95 -5.51
N PRO A 31 -1.49 1.41 -4.44
CA PRO A 31 -1.64 -0.03 -4.28
C PRO A 31 -2.45 -0.59 -5.45
N ARG A 32 -2.06 -1.76 -5.93
CA ARG A 32 -2.64 -2.33 -7.16
C ARG A 32 -4.11 -2.65 -6.90
N SER A 33 -5.01 -1.98 -7.63
CA SER A 33 -6.43 -2.32 -7.61
C SER A 33 -6.62 -3.70 -8.25
N VAL A 34 -7.19 -4.63 -7.49
CA VAL A 34 -7.50 -6.00 -7.92
C VAL A 34 -8.99 -6.27 -7.74
N PRO A 35 -9.57 -7.15 -8.58
CA PRO A 35 -10.95 -7.55 -8.42
C PRO A 35 -11.17 -8.35 -7.13
N PHE A 36 -12.36 -8.21 -6.55
CA PHE A 36 -12.73 -8.84 -5.29
C PHE A 36 -12.63 -10.37 -5.31
N SER A 37 -12.86 -11.01 -6.46
CA SER A 37 -12.69 -12.45 -6.62
C SER A 37 -11.24 -12.90 -6.41
N GLU A 38 -10.26 -12.07 -6.80
CA GLU A 38 -8.84 -12.37 -6.63
C GLU A 38 -8.47 -12.28 -5.14
N PHE A 39 -9.00 -11.31 -4.42
CA PHE A 39 -8.88 -11.20 -2.96
C PHE A 39 -9.43 -12.44 -2.24
N VAL A 40 -10.66 -12.86 -2.55
CA VAL A 40 -11.27 -14.06 -1.93
C VAL A 40 -10.43 -15.30 -2.21
N THR A 41 -9.89 -15.41 -3.43
CA THR A 41 -9.00 -16.52 -3.80
C THR A 41 -7.69 -16.49 -3.00
N ASP A 42 -7.09 -15.31 -2.84
CA ASP A 42 -5.86 -15.12 -2.06
C ASP A 42 -6.08 -15.41 -0.56
N VAL A 43 -7.25 -15.02 0.00
CA VAL A 43 -7.65 -15.32 1.38
C VAL A 43 -7.86 -16.83 1.57
N SER A 44 -8.64 -17.46 0.69
CA SER A 44 -8.87 -18.91 0.73
C SER A 44 -7.60 -19.73 0.51
N ALA A 45 -6.61 -19.19 -0.22
CA ALA A 45 -5.31 -19.84 -0.41
C ALA A 45 -4.35 -19.63 0.78
N GLY A 46 -4.77 -18.93 1.85
CA GLY A 46 -3.96 -18.66 3.03
C GLY A 46 -2.76 -17.74 2.77
N LYS A 47 -2.74 -17.06 1.62
CA LYS A 47 -1.64 -16.20 1.16
C LYS A 47 -1.72 -14.79 1.74
N VAL A 48 -2.83 -14.43 2.38
CA VAL A 48 -3.02 -13.10 2.98
C VAL A 48 -2.50 -13.11 4.41
N GLN A 49 -1.72 -12.10 4.78
CA GLN A 49 -1.19 -11.92 6.13
C GLN A 49 -2.02 -10.92 6.93
N LYS A 50 -2.35 -9.80 6.30
CA LYS A 50 -3.03 -8.68 6.94
C LYS A 50 -4.04 -8.08 5.98
N VAL A 51 -5.16 -7.62 6.52
CA VAL A 51 -6.19 -6.88 5.81
C VAL A 51 -6.55 -5.65 6.63
N LYS A 52 -6.55 -4.49 5.98
CA LYS A 52 -7.15 -3.27 6.47
C LYS A 52 -8.47 -3.05 5.75
N ILE A 53 -9.50 -2.76 6.52
CA ILE A 53 -10.84 -2.52 6.00
C ILE A 53 -11.16 -1.05 6.25
N ARG A 54 -11.44 -0.32 5.17
CA ARG A 54 -11.92 1.06 5.22
C ARG A 54 -13.39 1.07 4.76
N PRO A 55 -14.33 1.46 5.63
CA PRO A 55 -15.71 1.67 5.23
C PRO A 55 -15.84 2.86 4.27
N GLN A 56 -16.76 2.74 3.32
CA GLN A 56 -17.18 3.77 2.38
C GLN A 56 -18.71 3.66 2.25
N ASP A 57 -19.39 4.77 1.99
CA ASP A 57 -20.86 4.92 2.01
C ASP A 57 -21.69 3.68 1.62
N ASN A 58 -21.35 2.99 0.53
CA ASN A 58 -22.04 1.78 0.05
C ASN A 58 -21.11 0.58 -0.24
N SER A 59 -19.83 0.65 0.14
CA SER A 59 -18.83 -0.38 -0.15
C SER A 59 -17.72 -0.42 0.90
N GLY A 60 -16.99 -1.54 0.99
CA GLY A 60 -15.77 -1.63 1.77
C GLY A 60 -14.55 -1.65 0.86
N GLU A 61 -13.59 -0.78 1.13
CA GLU A 61 -12.25 -0.91 0.57
C GLU A 61 -11.42 -1.84 1.46
N TYR A 62 -10.90 -2.91 0.88
CA TYR A 62 -10.06 -3.90 1.53
C TYR A 62 -8.64 -3.76 0.98
N THR A 63 -7.73 -3.25 1.80
CA THR A 63 -6.30 -3.24 1.51
C THR A 63 -5.67 -4.47 2.15
N TYR A 64 -5.03 -5.33 1.38
CA TYR A 64 -4.46 -6.57 1.90
C TYR A 64 -3.01 -6.77 1.50
N TRP A 65 -2.25 -7.41 2.40
CA TRP A 65 -0.84 -7.74 2.22
C TRP A 65 -0.67 -9.24 2.06
N LEU A 66 -0.01 -9.64 0.98
CA LEU A 66 0.36 -11.03 0.74
C LEU A 66 1.57 -11.44 1.61
N LYS A 67 1.54 -12.64 2.17
CA LYS A 67 2.68 -13.31 2.82
C LYS A 67 3.80 -13.41 1.77
N SER A 68 4.87 -12.65 1.95
CA SER A 68 6.04 -12.73 1.08
C SER A 68 6.68 -14.10 1.24
N ALA A 69 6.58 -14.95 0.23
CA ALA A 69 7.26 -16.25 0.21
C ALA A 69 8.79 -16.15 0.03
N ASP A 70 9.36 -14.94 -0.03
CA ASP A 70 10.79 -14.72 -0.27
C ASP A 70 11.34 -13.58 0.60
N GLU A 71 11.83 -13.98 1.78
CA GLU A 71 12.62 -13.19 2.74
C GLU A 71 14.05 -12.93 2.22
N SER A 72 14.21 -12.49 0.97
CA SER A 72 15.53 -12.35 0.32
C SER A 72 15.74 -11.03 -0.42
N THR A 73 14.80 -10.08 -0.36
CA THR A 73 14.99 -8.77 -1.02
C THR A 73 14.43 -7.65 -0.15
N GLN A 74 15.07 -7.44 1.00
CA GLN A 74 15.00 -6.21 1.78
C GLN A 74 15.49 -5.05 0.92
N GLY A 75 14.58 -4.21 0.42
CA GLY A 75 14.97 -2.96 -0.26
C GLY A 75 13.89 -2.35 -1.14
N GLN A 76 12.97 -3.14 -1.71
CA GLN A 76 12.04 -2.62 -2.72
C GLN A 76 10.68 -3.35 -2.81
N ARG A 77 10.29 -4.14 -1.80
CA ARG A 77 9.14 -5.07 -1.85
C ARG A 77 7.94 -4.71 -0.95
N GLY A 78 7.92 -3.54 -0.32
CA GLY A 78 6.80 -3.14 0.55
C GLY A 78 5.47 -2.99 -0.21
N VAL A 79 5.52 -2.43 -1.43
CA VAL A 79 4.31 -2.00 -2.15
C VAL A 79 3.79 -3.05 -3.14
N ARG A 80 4.64 -3.92 -3.67
CA ARG A 80 4.23 -4.91 -4.69
C ARG A 80 3.29 -6.00 -4.12
N ASN A 81 3.28 -6.15 -2.79
CA ASN A 81 2.45 -7.12 -2.08
C ASN A 81 1.16 -6.50 -1.53
N GLU A 82 1.00 -5.18 -1.66
CA GLU A 82 -0.20 -4.46 -1.26
C GLU A 82 -1.18 -4.43 -2.43
N LYS A 83 -2.36 -4.99 -2.18
CA LYS A 83 -3.45 -5.04 -3.14
C LYS A 83 -4.67 -4.40 -2.52
N VAL A 84 -5.43 -3.65 -3.31
CA VAL A 84 -6.67 -3.02 -2.87
C VAL A 84 -7.82 -3.58 -3.67
N THR A 85 -8.89 -4.00 -3.00
CA THR A 85 -10.14 -4.37 -3.64
C THR A 85 -11.29 -3.59 -3.02
N VAL A 86 -12.31 -3.31 -3.81
CA VAL A 86 -13.59 -2.78 -3.33
C VAL A 86 -14.62 -3.90 -3.40
N GLY A 87 -15.36 -4.13 -2.32
CA GLY A 87 -16.35 -5.19 -2.22
C GLY A 87 -17.52 -4.81 -1.34
N ILE A 88 -18.60 -5.59 -1.40
CA ILE A 88 -19.74 -5.43 -0.51
C ILE A 88 -19.31 -5.91 0.88
N MET A 89 -19.47 -5.06 1.90
CA MET A 89 -19.26 -5.48 3.27
C MET A 89 -20.34 -6.48 3.69
N GLY A 90 -19.93 -7.67 4.11
CA GLY A 90 -20.83 -8.72 4.57
C GLY A 90 -20.16 -9.67 5.55
N GLU A 91 -20.97 -10.32 6.39
CA GLU A 91 -20.50 -11.25 7.43
C GLU A 91 -19.70 -12.43 6.87
N GLN A 92 -20.03 -12.87 5.65
CA GLN A 92 -19.38 -14.01 5.00
C GLN A 92 -17.88 -13.79 4.78
N ILE A 93 -17.45 -12.57 4.43
CA ILE A 93 -16.03 -12.25 4.26
C ILE A 93 -15.32 -12.22 5.61
N ASN A 94 -15.98 -11.64 6.61
CA ASN A 94 -15.40 -11.56 7.95
C ASN A 94 -15.13 -12.96 8.51
N GLN A 95 -16.06 -13.90 8.30
CA GLN A 95 -15.89 -15.28 8.72
C GLN A 95 -14.71 -15.97 8.01
N GLN A 96 -14.54 -15.75 6.70
CA GLN A 96 -13.39 -16.28 5.94
C GLN A 96 -12.05 -15.71 6.40
N LEU A 97 -12.01 -14.42 6.79
CA LEU A 97 -10.81 -13.79 7.33
C LEU A 97 -10.44 -14.35 8.71
N LEU A 98 -11.44 -14.59 9.57
CA LEU A 98 -11.23 -15.26 10.86
C LEU A 98 -10.74 -16.70 10.70
N GLU A 99 -11.35 -17.47 9.79
CA GLU A 99 -11.01 -18.88 9.55
C GLU A 99 -9.56 -19.05 9.07
N ASN A 100 -9.06 -18.10 8.27
CA ASN A 100 -7.70 -18.13 7.73
C ASN A 100 -6.67 -17.42 8.63
N GLU A 101 -7.03 -17.12 9.89
CA GLU A 101 -6.18 -16.44 10.89
C GLU A 101 -5.58 -15.13 10.35
N VAL A 102 -6.32 -14.42 9.50
CA VAL A 102 -5.85 -13.18 8.89
C VAL A 102 -5.97 -12.03 9.89
N SER A 103 -4.92 -11.22 10.02
CA SER A 103 -4.95 -10.04 10.88
C SER A 103 -5.85 -8.96 10.26
N VAL A 104 -6.98 -8.66 10.89
CA VAL A 104 -7.94 -7.65 10.43
C VAL A 104 -7.80 -6.37 11.26
N GLU A 105 -7.66 -5.24 10.58
CA GLU A 105 -7.60 -3.91 11.19
C GLU A 105 -8.65 -3.00 10.53
N TYR A 106 -9.56 -2.45 11.34
CA TYR A 106 -10.61 -1.54 10.86
C TYR A 106 -10.11 -0.10 11.00
N LEU A 107 -10.09 0.63 9.88
CA LEU A 107 -9.78 2.06 9.89
C LEU A 107 -11.07 2.87 10.01
N PRO A 108 -11.08 3.95 10.82
CA PRO A 108 -12.21 4.88 10.83
C PRO A 108 -12.36 5.56 9.46
N GLU A 109 -13.59 5.94 9.10
CA GLU A 109 -13.82 6.86 7.99
C GLU A 109 -13.18 8.21 8.33
N ASP A 110 -12.27 8.68 7.47
CA ASP A 110 -11.75 10.04 7.56
C ASP A 110 -12.93 10.99 7.23
N GLN A 111 -13.49 11.59 8.28
CA GLN A 111 -14.66 12.48 8.25
C GLN A 111 -14.30 13.89 7.75
#